data_AF-A0A0M2V9L8-F1
#
_entry.id   AF-A0A0M2V9L8-F1
#
_cell.length_a   1.000
_cell.length_b   1.000
_cell.length_c   1.000
_cell.angle_alpha   90.00
_cell.angle_beta   90.00
_cell.angle_gamma   90.00
#
_symmetry.space_group_name_H-M   'P 1'
#
loop_
_entity.id
_entity.type
_entity.pdbx_description
1 polymer ?
#
loop_
_entity_poly.entity_id
_entity_poly.type
_entity_poly.pdbx_seq_one_letter_code
_entity_poly.pdbx_strand_id
1 'polypeptide(L)'
;MQTAFTSDYNLLHQRSLSVPVWLKFLGVCLLGVHFLFLLYITGFLYQQQLPAFVTIAAENTTMAFGMIWLFFIATAASFYGLITGRYWGLLACFILGYLGLADAGYSLVNKGKIDLGLLIFPLFIYQLYKVKAKWAQP
;
A
#
# COMPACT_ATOMS: atom_id res chain seq x y z
N MET A 1 -13.91 -21.21 -25.75
CA MET A 1 -13.77 -20.67 -24.37
C MET A 1 -12.40 -20.90 -23.74
N GLN A 2 -11.72 -22.04 -23.97
CA GLN A 2 -10.36 -22.28 -23.42
C GLN A 2 -9.27 -21.30 -23.92
N THR A 3 -9.39 -20.77 -25.14
CA THR A 3 -8.38 -19.88 -25.76
C THR A 3 -8.34 -18.48 -25.15
N ALA A 4 -9.47 -17.96 -24.66
CA ALA A 4 -9.53 -16.64 -24.02
C ALA A 4 -8.91 -16.69 -22.61
N PHE A 5 -9.22 -17.74 -21.86
CA PHE A 5 -8.70 -17.92 -20.50
C PHE A 5 -7.17 -18.10 -20.46
N THR A 6 -6.61 -18.86 -21.41
CA THR A 6 -5.15 -19.03 -21.51
C THR A 6 -4.44 -17.74 -21.95
N SER A 7 -5.06 -16.96 -22.85
CA SER A 7 -4.55 -15.65 -23.26
C SER A 7 -4.49 -14.66 -22.09
N ASP A 8 -5.55 -14.56 -21.29
CA ASP A 8 -5.60 -13.66 -20.12
C ASP A 8 -4.60 -14.08 -19.03
N TYR A 9 -4.46 -15.38 -18.78
CA TYR A 9 -3.48 -15.89 -17.82
C TYR A 9 -2.04 -15.54 -18.22
N ASN A 10 -1.68 -15.76 -19.49
CA ASN A 10 -0.34 -15.46 -20.00
C ASN A 10 -0.02 -13.96 -19.90
N LEU A 11 -0.99 -13.11 -20.22
CA LEU A 11 -0.86 -11.67 -20.14
C LEU A 11 -0.74 -11.16 -18.70
N LEU A 12 -1.52 -11.70 -17.76
CA LEU A 12 -1.37 -11.40 -16.32
C LEU A 12 -0.02 -11.88 -15.78
N HIS A 13 0.45 -13.05 -16.21
CA HIS A 13 1.74 -13.59 -15.82
C HIS A 13 2.91 -12.74 -16.32
N GLN A 14 2.90 -12.35 -17.60
CA GLN A 14 3.89 -11.43 -18.19
C GLN A 14 3.93 -10.08 -17.45
N ARG A 15 2.77 -9.52 -17.14
CA ARG A 15 2.66 -8.29 -16.35
C ARG A 15 3.19 -8.46 -14.93
N SER A 16 2.88 -9.57 -14.26
CA SER A 16 3.42 -9.88 -12.94
C SER A 16 4.95 -9.94 -12.94
N LEU A 17 5.56 -10.55 -13.97
CA LEU A 17 7.01 -10.65 -14.12
C LEU A 17 7.69 -9.29 -14.31
N SER A 18 7.00 -8.34 -14.96
CA SER A 18 7.54 -7.00 -15.19
C SER A 18 7.63 -6.13 -13.92
N VAL A 19 6.91 -6.51 -12.85
CA VAL A 19 7.00 -5.85 -11.55
C VAL A 19 8.33 -6.25 -10.90
N PRO A 20 9.20 -5.29 -10.55
CA PRO A 20 10.53 -5.60 -10.04
C PRO A 20 10.47 -6.34 -8.70
N VAL A 21 11.34 -7.35 -8.54
CA VAL A 21 11.35 -8.25 -7.37
C VAL A 21 11.54 -7.49 -6.07
N TRP A 22 12.41 -6.48 -6.04
CA TRP A 22 12.64 -5.67 -4.84
C TRP A 22 11.38 -4.90 -4.41
N LEU A 23 10.52 -4.48 -5.35
CA LEU A 23 9.26 -3.81 -5.05
C LEU A 23 8.25 -4.79 -4.45
N LYS A 24 8.20 -6.03 -4.97
CA LYS A 24 7.40 -7.12 -4.40
C LYS A 24 7.83 -7.40 -2.96
N PHE A 25 9.13 -7.57 -2.73
CA PHE A 25 9.69 -7.86 -1.42
C PHE A 25 9.45 -6.71 -0.44
N LEU A 26 9.74 -5.48 -0.84
CA LEU A 26 9.56 -4.29 -0.01
C LEU A 26 8.09 -4.10 0.40
N GLY A 27 7.14 -4.27 -0.52
CA GLY A 27 5.73 -4.16 -0.17
C GLY A 27 5.24 -5.30 0.73
N VAL A 28 5.70 -6.54 0.54
CA VAL A 28 5.38 -7.64 1.48
C VAL A 28 5.97 -7.38 2.86
N CYS A 29 7.22 -6.94 2.96
CA CYS A 29 7.85 -6.61 4.23
C CYS A 29 7.11 -5.46 4.94
N LEU A 30 6.80 -4.37 4.23
CA LEU A 30 6.07 -3.24 4.81
C LEU A 30 4.67 -3.65 5.27
N LEU A 31 3.91 -4.39 4.45
CA LEU A 31 2.59 -4.90 4.82
C LEU A 31 2.68 -5.85 6.01
N GLY A 32 3.69 -6.72 6.07
CA GLY A 32 3.92 -7.63 7.19
C GLY A 32 4.22 -6.90 8.50
N VAL A 33 5.10 -5.90 8.46
CA VAL A 33 5.41 -5.06 9.63
C VAL A 33 4.18 -4.29 10.09
N HIS A 34 3.43 -3.67 9.16
CA HIS A 34 2.19 -2.98 9.49
C HIS A 34 1.14 -3.93 10.07
N PHE A 35 1.01 -5.14 9.53
CA PHE A 35 0.10 -6.15 10.05
C PHE A 35 0.44 -6.55 11.49
N LEU A 36 1.71 -6.84 11.78
CA LEU A 36 2.17 -7.16 13.14
C LEU A 36 1.92 -6.00 14.10
N PHE A 37 2.18 -4.77 13.66
CA PHE A 37 1.90 -3.57 14.43
C PHE A 37 0.39 -3.40 14.73
N LEU A 38 -0.48 -3.62 13.74
CA LEU A 38 -1.93 -3.58 13.92
C LEU A 38 -2.43 -4.68 14.85
N LEU A 39 -1.91 -5.90 14.72
CA LEU A 39 -2.21 -6.99 15.64
C LEU A 39 -1.79 -6.67 17.06
N TYR A 40 -0.58 -6.12 17.25
CA TYR A 40 -0.08 -5.68 18.54
C TYR A 40 -1.04 -4.67 19.17
N ILE A 41 -1.37 -3.58 18.48
CA ILE A 41 -2.27 -2.55 19.04
C ILE A 41 -3.67 -3.11 19.29
N THR A 42 -4.20 -3.94 18.38
CA THR A 42 -5.53 -4.55 18.54
C THR A 42 -5.57 -5.45 19.78
N GLY A 43 -4.50 -6.18 20.08
CA GLY A 43 -4.38 -7.00 21.30
C GLY A 43 -4.39 -6.17 22.58
N PHE A 44 -3.68 -5.04 22.59
CA PHE A 44 -3.67 -4.08 23.70
C PHE A 44 -5.03 -3.40 23.90
N LEU A 45 -5.74 -3.10 22.79
CA LEU A 45 -7.10 -2.57 22.84
C LEU A 45 -8.07 -3.55 23.52
N TYR A 46 -7.96 -4.84 23.20
CA TYR A 46 -8.80 -5.89 23.81
C TYR A 46 -8.56 -6.00 25.32
N GLN A 47 -7.34 -5.72 25.77
CA GLN A 47 -6.97 -5.66 27.20
C GLN A 47 -7.32 -4.31 27.86
N GLN A 48 -7.96 -3.37 27.15
CA GLN A 48 -8.26 -2.00 27.59
C GLN A 48 -7.04 -1.19 28.06
N GLN A 49 -5.84 -1.58 27.65
CA GLN A 49 -4.59 -0.91 28.01
C GLN A 49 -3.99 -0.33 26.74
N LEU A 50 -4.29 0.92 26.42
CA LEU A 50 -3.62 1.60 25.30
C LEU A 50 -2.16 1.89 25.69
N PRO A 51 -1.18 1.49 24.87
CA PRO A 51 0.21 1.81 25.17
C PRO A 51 0.42 3.33 25.13
N ALA A 52 1.27 3.86 26.02
CA ALA A 52 1.42 5.29 26.31
C ALA A 52 1.74 6.19 25.10
N PHE A 53 2.23 5.62 24.00
CA PHE A 53 2.52 6.35 22.75
C PHE A 53 1.30 6.48 21.81
N VAL A 54 0.21 5.77 22.06
CA VAL A 54 -1.04 5.85 21.27
C VAL A 54 -1.94 6.91 21.92
N THR A 55 -1.75 8.16 21.51
CA THR A 55 -2.52 9.32 21.99
C THR A 55 -3.77 9.56 21.13
N ILE A 56 -4.52 8.49 20.84
CA ILE A 56 -5.78 8.64 20.12
C ILE A 56 -6.81 9.22 21.11
N ALA A 57 -6.95 10.54 21.11
CA ALA A 57 -8.07 11.23 21.72
C ALA A 57 -9.32 11.01 20.86
N ALA A 58 -9.87 9.80 20.85
CA ALA A 58 -11.11 9.51 20.13
C ALA A 58 -12.17 9.04 21.12
N GLU A 59 -13.28 9.77 21.16
CA GLU A 59 -14.56 9.33 21.74
C GLU A 59 -15.07 8.02 21.13
N ASN A 60 -14.42 7.50 20.07
CA ASN A 60 -14.79 6.28 19.37
C ASN A 60 -13.56 5.51 18.85
N THR A 61 -12.71 5.03 19.77
CA THR A 61 -11.50 4.24 19.46
C THR A 61 -11.79 3.06 18.54
N THR A 62 -12.87 2.33 18.76
CA THR A 62 -13.28 1.17 17.95
C THR A 62 -13.49 1.51 16.47
N MET A 63 -14.13 2.66 16.19
CA MET A 63 -14.34 3.13 14.81
C MET A 63 -13.01 3.50 14.15
N ALA A 64 -12.13 4.20 14.87
CA ALA A 64 -10.80 4.53 14.37
C ALA A 64 -9.99 3.26 14.03
N PHE A 65 -10.02 2.24 14.89
CA PHE A 65 -9.39 0.94 14.63
C PHE A 65 -9.99 0.22 13.42
N GLY A 66 -11.31 0.22 13.28
CA GLY A 66 -11.98 -0.34 12.11
C GLY A 66 -11.55 0.33 10.80
N MET A 67 -11.43 1.66 10.79
CA MET A 67 -10.94 2.41 9.63
C MET A 67 -9.48 2.08 9.29
N ILE A 68 -8.62 1.95 10.30
CA ILE A 68 -7.21 1.59 10.08
C ILE A 68 -7.08 0.18 9.48
N TRP A 69 -7.83 -0.79 9.99
CA TRP A 69 -7.87 -2.15 9.43
C TRP A 69 -8.41 -2.18 8.00
N LEU A 70 -9.47 -1.42 7.72
CA LEU A 70 -10.04 -1.32 6.38
C LEU A 70 -9.03 -0.70 5.40
N PHE A 71 -8.32 0.34 5.83
CA PHE A 71 -7.25 0.96 5.04
C PHE A 71 -6.11 -0.03 4.76
N PHE A 72 -5.72 -0.83 5.76
CA PHE A 72 -4.72 -1.89 5.59
C PHE A 72 -5.17 -2.93 4.55
N ILE A 73 -6.40 -3.44 4.65
CA ILE A 73 -6.94 -4.42 3.69
C ILE A 73 -7.00 -3.84 2.27
N ALA A 74 -7.44 -2.59 2.12
CA ALA A 74 -7.48 -1.91 0.83
C ALA A 74 -6.07 -1.75 0.22
N THR A 75 -5.08 -1.41 1.05
CA THR A 75 -3.67 -1.29 0.64
C THR A 75 -3.10 -2.65 0.23
N ALA A 76 -3.36 -3.70 1.01
CA ALA A 76 -2.95 -5.07 0.71
C ALA A 76 -3.59 -5.59 -0.59
N ALA A 77 -4.89 -5.34 -0.79
CA ALA A 77 -5.61 -5.71 -2.01
C ALA A 77 -5.06 -4.97 -3.25
N SER A 78 -4.73 -3.69 -3.11
CA SER A 78 -4.12 -2.88 -4.18
C SER A 78 -2.76 -3.45 -4.59
N PHE A 79 -1.92 -3.77 -3.61
CA PHE A 79 -0.60 -4.35 -3.83
C PHE A 79 -0.67 -5.77 -4.41
N TYR A 80 -1.63 -6.58 -3.95
CA TYR A 80 -1.91 -7.89 -4.53
C TYR A 80 -2.35 -7.76 -6.00
N GLY A 81 -3.22 -6.79 -6.30
CA GLY A 81 -3.61 -6.47 -7.68
C GLY A 81 -2.42 -6.08 -8.56
N LEU A 82 -1.46 -5.32 -8.02
CA LEU A 82 -0.22 -4.97 -8.71
C LEU A 82 0.65 -6.20 -8.98
N ILE A 83 0.90 -7.03 -7.96
CA ILE A 83 1.72 -8.25 -8.10
C ILE A 83 1.10 -9.23 -9.09
N THR A 84 -0.22 -9.34 -9.11
CA THR A 84 -0.94 -10.24 -10.02
C THR A 84 -1.09 -9.70 -11.44
N GLY A 85 -0.53 -8.52 -11.75
CA GLY A 85 -0.54 -7.97 -13.11
C GLY A 85 -1.85 -7.30 -13.52
N ARG A 86 -2.73 -7.00 -12.56
CA ARG A 86 -4.06 -6.41 -12.83
C ARG A 86 -4.01 -4.88 -12.81
N TYR A 87 -4.60 -4.24 -13.81
CA TYR A 87 -4.58 -2.77 -13.98
C TYR A 87 -5.17 -1.97 -12.82
N TRP A 88 -6.29 -2.44 -12.24
CA TRP A 88 -6.90 -1.80 -11.06
C TRP A 88 -5.94 -1.69 -9.86
N GLY A 89 -5.05 -2.67 -9.65
CA GLY A 89 -4.07 -2.64 -8.56
C GLY A 89 -2.96 -1.63 -8.83
N LEU A 90 -2.49 -1.55 -10.07
CA LEU A 90 -1.54 -0.50 -10.48
C LEU A 90 -2.12 0.90 -10.29
N LEU A 91 -3.39 1.11 -10.70
CA LEU A 91 -4.07 2.39 -10.55
C LEU A 91 -4.28 2.76 -9.07
N ALA A 92 -4.70 1.79 -8.24
CA ALA A 92 -4.84 1.99 -6.82
C ALA A 92 -3.49 2.31 -6.14
N CYS A 93 -2.40 1.64 -6.53
CA CYS A 93 -1.05 1.96 -6.05
C CYS A 93 -0.59 3.36 -6.46
N PHE A 94 -0.97 3.87 -7.63
CA PHE A 94 -0.72 5.26 -8.00
C PHE A 94 -1.47 6.23 -7.08
N ILE A 95 -2.76 6.01 -6.87
CA ILE A 95 -3.59 6.85 -5.99
C ILE A 95 -2.99 6.89 -4.58
N LEU A 96 -2.67 5.73 -4.00
CA LEU A 96 -2.06 5.63 -2.68
C LEU A 96 -0.68 6.30 -2.63
N GLY A 97 0.14 6.15 -3.68
CA GLY A 97 1.44 6.81 -3.77
C GLY A 97 1.33 8.35 -3.78
N TYR A 98 0.41 8.90 -4.56
CA TYR A 98 0.16 10.34 -4.59
C TYR A 98 -0.45 10.87 -3.29
N LEU A 99 -1.35 10.11 -2.68
CA LEU A 99 -1.96 10.46 -1.41
C LEU A 99 -0.90 10.50 -0.29
N GLY A 100 0.01 9.52 -0.26
CA GLY A 100 1.16 9.51 0.65
C GLY A 100 2.13 10.67 0.40
N LEU A 101 2.39 11.01 -0.87
CA LEU A 101 3.22 12.17 -1.21
C LEU A 101 2.57 13.48 -0.76
N ALA A 102 1.26 13.62 -0.92
CA ALA A 102 0.51 14.80 -0.48
C ALA A 102 0.53 14.93 1.05
N ASP A 103 0.38 13.83 1.79
CA ASP A 103 0.48 13.82 3.25
C ASP A 103 1.90 14.20 3.74
N ALA A 104 2.94 13.64 3.11
CA ALA A 104 4.32 13.99 3.41
C ALA A 104 4.64 15.47 3.09
N GLY A 105 4.11 15.98 1.98
CA GLY A 105 4.18 17.40 1.61
C GLY A 105 3.44 18.30 2.59
N TYR A 106 2.25 17.91 3.03
CA TYR A 106 1.49 18.63 4.04
C TYR A 106 2.24 18.67 5.38
N SER A 107 2.86 17.57 5.78
CA SER A 107 3.69 17.49 6.99
C SER A 107 4.91 18.44 6.90
N LEU A 108 5.55 18.52 5.73
CA LEU A 108 6.65 19.46 5.50
C LEU A 108 6.21 20.92 5.65
N VAL A 109 5.13 21.30 4.96
CA VAL A 109 4.65 22.69 4.92
C VAL A 109 4.14 23.13 6.30
N ASN A 110 3.38 22.28 6.99
CA ASN A 110 2.69 22.69 8.21
C ASN A 110 3.44 22.34 9.50
N LYS A 111 4.31 21.32 9.49
CA LYS A 111 5.05 20.89 10.68
C LYS A 111 6.55 21.15 10.55
N GLY A 112 7.04 21.60 9.39
CA GLY A 112 8.47 21.80 9.13
C GLY A 112 9.29 20.52 9.18
N LYS A 113 8.63 19.35 9.13
CA LYS A 113 9.28 18.04 9.28
C LYS A 113 9.55 17.45 7.90
N ILE A 114 10.82 17.21 7.61
CA ILE A 114 11.22 16.43 6.44
C ILE A 114 10.97 14.96 6.78
N ASP A 115 9.86 14.43 6.28
CA ASP A 115 9.55 13.02 6.37
C ASP A 115 10.33 12.24 5.29
N LEU A 116 10.82 11.06 5.65
CA LEU A 116 11.42 10.10 4.71
C LEU A 116 10.45 9.78 3.55
N GLY A 117 9.14 9.90 3.80
CA GLY A 117 8.09 9.80 2.79
C GLY A 117 8.30 10.70 1.57
N LEU A 118 8.85 11.92 1.75
CA LEU A 118 9.11 12.84 0.64
C LEU A 118 10.15 12.31 -0.36
N LEU A 119 11.04 11.42 0.08
CA LEU A 119 12.01 10.77 -0.80
C LEU A 119 11.44 9.45 -1.36
N ILE A 120 10.76 8.68 -0.52
CA ILE A 120 10.29 7.32 -0.86
C ILE A 120 9.12 7.37 -1.84
N PHE A 121 8.13 8.25 -1.65
CA PHE A 121 6.94 8.29 -2.50
C PHE A 121 7.24 8.66 -3.95
N PRO A 122 8.09 9.66 -4.28
CA PRO A 122 8.46 9.94 -5.66
C PRO A 122 9.20 8.77 -6.32
N LEU A 123 10.12 8.12 -5.61
CA LEU A 123 10.82 6.93 -6.11
C LEU A 123 9.85 5.77 -6.38
N PHE A 124 8.90 5.55 -5.47
CA PHE A 124 7.86 4.54 -5.63
C PHE A 124 6.97 4.84 -6.85
N ILE A 125 6.48 6.06 -6.98
CA ILE A 125 5.66 6.52 -8.11
C ILE A 125 6.41 6.37 -9.44
N TYR A 126 7.69 6.76 -9.48
CA TYR A 126 8.53 6.60 -10.67
C TYR A 126 8.61 5.13 -11.12
N GLN A 127 8.74 4.20 -10.18
CA GLN A 127 8.76 2.77 -10.50
C GLN A 127 7.41 2.26 -11.00
N LEU A 128 6.29 2.76 -10.44
CA LEU A 128 4.96 2.46 -10.97
C LEU A 128 4.80 2.95 -12.41
N TYR A 129 5.38 4.11 -12.78
CA TYR A 129 5.40 4.56 -14.17
C TYR A 129 6.20 3.63 -15.09
N LYS A 130 7.34 3.09 -14.62
CA LYS A 130 8.10 2.08 -15.38
C LYS A 130 7.30 0.79 -15.56
N VAL A 131 6.57 0.35 -14.54
CA VAL A 131 5.69 -0.82 -14.62
C VAL A 131 4.55 -0.56 -15.61
N LYS A 132 3.90 0.61 -15.52
CA LYS A 132 2.84 1.04 -16.47
C LYS A 132 3.34 1.01 -17.91
N ALA A 133 4.53 1.56 -18.17
CA ALA A 133 5.11 1.58 -19.50
C ALA A 133 5.34 0.17 -20.06
N LYS A 134 5.83 -0.76 -19.23
CA LYS A 134 6.00 -2.17 -19.61
C LYS A 134 4.68 -2.90 -19.85
N TRP A 135 3.61 -2.55 -19.14
CA TRP A 135 2.29 -3.18 -19.32
C TRP A 135 1.54 -2.67 -20.55
N ALA A 136 1.90 -1.48 -21.04
CA ALA A 136 1.36 -0.89 -22.26
C ALA A 136 2.03 -1.43 -23.53
N GLN A 137 3.19 -2.10 -23.41
CA GLN A 137 3.83 -2.78 -24.52
C GLN A 137 3.15 -4.15 -24.74
N PRO A 138 2.75 -4.47 -25.99
CA PRO A 138 2.10 -5.74 -26.33
C PRO A 138 3.04 -6.94 -26.12
#